data_AF-A0A7Z8QNF0-F1
#
_entry.id   AF-A0A7Z8QNF0-F1
#
_cell.length_a   1.000
_cell.length_b   1.000
_cell.length_c   1.000
_cell.angle_alpha   90.00
_cell.angle_beta   90.00
_cell.angle_gamma   90.00
#
_symmetry.space_group_name_H-M   'P 1'
#
loop_
_entity.id
_entity.type
_entity.pdbx_description
1 polymer ?
#
loop_
_entity_poly.entity_id
_entity_poly.type
_entity_poly.pdbx_seq_one_letter_code
_entity_poly.pdbx_strand_id
1 'polypeptide(L)'
;MMVNYKDRKTIYGKDKEAFDEFLAGKERWNVYVDKHNDNTEVDFSGVDFSKHRKGKGEFNFSGYQFPKKGIVDFSRSYFGDGGVNFTFANFGQGVSFMGANFGEGNVDFSDAQLGAYLTEFRSTIFGKGEVNFNRAKFGKGDADFSDAQFGEGDVNFRIANFGERDVDFSGAQFGEGNVDFRIANFGKGDVYFCNVNFGDGY
;
A
#
# COMPACT_ATOMS: atom_id res chain seq x y z
N MET A 1 19.93 19.33 -2.56
CA MET A 1 19.26 19.85 -3.78
C MET A 1 17.79 20.02 -3.46
N MET A 2 17.23 21.22 -3.63
CA MET A 2 15.78 21.40 -3.61
C MET A 2 15.22 20.73 -4.86
N VAL A 3 14.35 19.73 -4.69
CA VAL A 3 13.65 19.13 -5.82
C VAL A 3 12.64 20.16 -6.33
N ASN A 4 12.76 20.57 -7.59
CA ASN A 4 11.78 21.46 -8.21
C ASN A 4 10.53 20.64 -8.56
N TYR A 5 9.44 20.85 -7.83
CA TYR A 5 8.19 20.13 -7.99
C TYR A 5 7.35 20.59 -9.20
N LYS A 6 7.71 21.70 -9.86
CA LYS A 6 6.88 22.34 -10.90
C LYS A 6 6.82 21.60 -12.24
N ASP A 7 7.67 20.60 -12.48
CA ASP A 7 7.76 19.88 -13.77
C ASP A 7 7.37 18.40 -13.66
N ARG A 8 6.81 17.94 -12.54
CA ARG A 8 6.38 16.54 -12.41
C ARG A 8 5.12 16.29 -13.23
N LYS A 9 5.16 15.25 -14.07
CA LYS A 9 3.97 14.73 -14.74
C LYS A 9 3.22 13.83 -13.76
N THR A 10 1.91 13.72 -13.94
CA THR A 10 1.06 12.83 -13.14
C THR A 10 0.27 11.95 -14.08
N ILE A 11 0.36 10.64 -13.89
CA ILE A 11 -0.52 9.66 -14.49
C ILE A 11 -1.77 9.59 -13.61
N TYR A 12 -2.92 9.94 -14.14
CA TYR A 12 -4.18 9.91 -13.38
C TYR A 12 -4.96 8.64 -13.68
N GLY A 13 -5.62 8.05 -12.67
CA GLY A 13 -6.52 6.90 -12.86
C GLY A 13 -7.79 7.23 -13.66
N LYS A 14 -8.11 8.52 -13.79
CA LYS A 14 -9.16 9.02 -14.69
C LYS A 14 -8.67 9.24 -16.13
N ASP A 15 -7.35 9.18 -16.38
CA ASP A 15 -6.80 9.23 -17.72
C ASP A 15 -6.96 7.86 -18.38
N LYS A 16 -7.76 7.81 -19.43
CA LYS A 16 -8.14 6.56 -20.08
C LYS A 16 -6.92 5.83 -20.67
N GLU A 17 -5.95 6.54 -21.25
CA GLU A 17 -4.82 5.87 -21.90
C GLU A 17 -3.95 5.13 -20.88
N ALA A 18 -3.49 5.83 -19.86
CA ALA A 18 -2.63 5.24 -18.83
C ALA A 18 -3.36 4.16 -18.02
N PHE A 19 -4.65 4.40 -17.73
CA PHE A 19 -5.43 3.44 -16.97
C PHE A 19 -5.77 2.18 -17.77
N ASP A 20 -5.98 2.29 -19.09
CA ASP A 20 -6.13 1.11 -19.96
C ASP A 20 -4.83 0.27 -19.99
N GLU A 21 -3.65 0.91 -20.01
CA GLU A 21 -2.36 0.20 -19.89
C GLU A 21 -2.18 -0.49 -18.53
N PHE A 22 -2.63 0.18 -17.46
CA PHE A 22 -2.66 -0.39 -16.12
C PHE A 22 -3.57 -1.63 -16.04
N LEU A 23 -4.79 -1.54 -16.55
CA LEU A 23 -5.78 -2.63 -16.55
C LEU A 23 -5.38 -3.80 -17.47
N ALA A 24 -4.52 -3.55 -18.46
CA ALA A 24 -4.02 -4.59 -19.36
C ALA A 24 -3.00 -5.53 -18.70
N GLY A 25 -2.50 -5.21 -17.49
CA GLY A 25 -1.59 -6.06 -16.72
C GLY A 25 -0.20 -5.45 -16.53
N LYS A 26 0.58 -6.02 -15.61
CA LYS A 26 1.90 -5.51 -15.21
C LYS A 26 2.87 -5.36 -16.38
N GLU A 27 2.84 -6.25 -17.37
CA GLU A 27 3.75 -6.21 -18.53
C GLU A 27 3.52 -4.96 -19.37
N ARG A 28 2.26 -4.55 -19.52
CA ARG A 28 1.87 -3.33 -20.23
C ARG A 28 2.17 -2.10 -19.39
N TRP A 29 1.75 -2.12 -18.12
CA TRP A 29 2.01 -1.04 -17.18
C TRP A 29 3.50 -0.73 -17.00
N ASN A 30 4.34 -1.74 -16.77
CA ASN A 30 5.77 -1.54 -16.52
C ASN A 30 6.46 -0.92 -17.74
N VAL A 31 6.10 -1.35 -18.96
CA VAL A 31 6.58 -0.73 -20.21
C VAL A 31 6.07 0.70 -20.37
N TYR A 32 4.83 0.97 -19.96
CA TYR A 32 4.26 2.32 -19.98
C TYR A 32 5.03 3.24 -19.05
N VAL A 33 5.25 2.85 -17.79
CA VAL A 33 6.01 3.62 -16.80
C VAL A 33 7.44 3.91 -17.28
N ASP A 34 8.14 2.92 -17.83
CA ASP A 34 9.51 3.10 -18.34
C ASP A 34 9.61 4.18 -19.42
N LYS A 35 8.53 4.40 -20.20
CA LYS A 35 8.46 5.45 -21.24
C LYS A 35 8.12 6.83 -20.69
N HIS A 36 7.55 6.91 -19.48
CA HIS A 36 6.96 8.13 -18.93
C HIS A 36 7.83 8.84 -17.89
N ASN A 37 9.14 8.53 -17.82
CA ASN A 37 10.13 9.12 -16.89
C ASN A 37 9.92 8.70 -15.43
N ASP A 38 11.03 8.34 -14.77
CA ASP A 38 11.04 7.90 -13.37
C ASP A 38 10.45 8.93 -12.38
N ASN A 39 10.44 10.23 -12.70
CA ASN A 39 9.98 11.32 -11.81
C ASN A 39 8.48 11.64 -11.93
N THR A 40 7.70 10.73 -12.51
CA THR A 40 6.25 10.87 -12.71
C THR A 40 5.48 10.38 -11.51
N GLU A 41 4.49 11.14 -11.07
CA GLU A 41 3.54 10.74 -10.02
C GLU A 41 2.46 9.82 -10.60
N VAL A 42 1.87 8.97 -9.77
CA VAL A 42 0.67 8.20 -10.13
C VAL A 42 -0.43 8.54 -9.14
N ASP A 43 -1.55 9.05 -9.64
CA ASP A 43 -2.71 9.45 -8.85
C ASP A 43 -3.91 8.56 -9.21
N PHE A 44 -4.13 7.55 -8.37
CA PHE A 44 -5.31 6.69 -8.33
C PHE A 44 -6.23 7.01 -7.15
N SER A 45 -6.13 8.22 -6.60
CA SER A 45 -7.00 8.64 -5.50
C SER A 45 -8.47 8.60 -5.92
N GLY A 46 -9.32 8.08 -5.03
CA GLY A 46 -10.77 7.95 -5.25
C GLY A 46 -11.18 6.96 -6.36
N VAL A 47 -10.25 6.22 -6.97
CA VAL A 47 -10.58 5.22 -7.99
C VAL A 47 -11.36 4.06 -7.35
N ASP A 48 -12.44 3.66 -8.01
CA ASP A 48 -13.22 2.49 -7.64
C ASP A 48 -12.78 1.28 -8.49
N PHE A 49 -11.77 0.56 -8.01
CA PHE A 49 -11.23 -0.62 -8.67
C PHE A 49 -12.22 -1.79 -8.71
N SER A 50 -13.24 -1.80 -7.84
CA SER A 50 -14.28 -2.84 -7.87
C SER A 50 -15.01 -2.89 -9.21
N LYS A 51 -15.17 -1.74 -9.88
CA LYS A 51 -15.76 -1.62 -11.22
C LYS A 51 -14.92 -2.25 -12.33
N HIS A 52 -13.63 -2.48 -12.08
CA HIS A 52 -12.67 -3.00 -13.05
C HIS A 52 -12.30 -4.47 -12.78
N ARG A 53 -12.88 -5.07 -11.75
CA ARG A 53 -12.69 -6.46 -11.37
C ARG A 53 -13.51 -7.39 -12.25
N LYS A 54 -12.92 -8.50 -12.70
CA LYS A 54 -13.65 -9.57 -13.38
C LYS A 54 -14.30 -10.50 -12.33
N GLY A 55 -15.53 -10.17 -11.92
CA GLY A 55 -16.29 -10.93 -10.92
C GLY A 55 -15.77 -10.72 -9.49
N LYS A 56 -15.87 -11.75 -8.65
CA LYS A 56 -15.38 -11.73 -7.25
C LYS A 56 -13.92 -12.17 -7.09
N GLY A 57 -13.19 -12.35 -8.20
CA GLY A 57 -11.78 -12.78 -8.18
C GLY A 57 -10.84 -11.70 -7.68
N GLU A 58 -9.59 -12.05 -7.38
CA GLU A 58 -8.55 -11.14 -6.88
C GLU A 58 -8.23 -9.97 -7.83
N PHE A 59 -7.91 -8.78 -7.31
CA PHE A 59 -7.37 -7.65 -8.07
C PHE A 59 -5.84 -7.65 -7.92
N ASN A 60 -5.15 -7.89 -9.02
CA ASN A 60 -3.74 -8.27 -9.00
C ASN A 60 -2.82 -7.13 -9.46
N PHE A 61 -2.04 -6.61 -8.52
CA PHE A 61 -0.94 -5.66 -8.68
C PHE A 61 0.44 -6.32 -8.53
N SER A 62 0.50 -7.66 -8.48
CA SER A 62 1.74 -8.39 -8.23
C SER A 62 2.80 -8.05 -9.26
N GLY A 63 3.96 -7.59 -8.80
CA GLY A 63 5.11 -7.23 -9.64
C GLY A 63 4.94 -5.94 -10.46
N TYR A 64 3.88 -5.15 -10.25
CA TYR A 64 3.77 -3.81 -10.85
C TYR A 64 4.93 -2.93 -10.41
N GLN A 65 5.56 -2.23 -11.36
CA GLN A 65 6.63 -1.26 -11.13
C GLN A 65 6.07 0.13 -11.36
N PHE A 66 5.95 0.91 -10.30
CA PHE A 66 5.59 2.32 -10.37
C PHE A 66 6.85 3.20 -10.56
N PRO A 67 6.70 4.47 -10.98
CA PRO A 67 7.84 5.33 -11.27
C PRO A 67 8.81 5.46 -10.09
N LYS A 68 10.11 5.21 -10.35
CA LYS A 68 11.12 5.07 -9.28
C LYS A 68 11.31 6.30 -8.40
N LYS A 69 11.03 7.50 -8.94
CA LYS A 69 11.19 8.80 -8.28
C LYS A 69 9.84 9.48 -7.99
N GLY A 70 8.73 8.84 -8.37
CA GLY A 70 7.38 9.29 -8.07
C GLY A 70 6.82 8.67 -6.81
N ILE A 71 5.73 9.26 -6.34
CA ILE A 71 4.82 8.78 -5.31
C ILE A 71 3.57 8.23 -6.01
N VAL A 72 2.96 7.24 -5.37
CA VAL A 72 1.73 6.60 -5.84
C VAL A 72 0.62 6.87 -4.83
N ASP A 73 -0.48 7.47 -5.28
CA ASP A 73 -1.61 7.84 -4.44
C ASP A 73 -2.81 6.93 -4.73
N PHE A 74 -3.24 6.15 -3.75
CA PHE A 74 -4.47 5.36 -3.72
C PHE A 74 -5.45 5.88 -2.66
N SER A 75 -5.26 7.09 -2.15
CA SER A 75 -6.08 7.63 -1.07
C SER A 75 -7.57 7.61 -1.43
N ARG A 76 -8.40 7.19 -0.47
CA ARG A 76 -9.87 7.09 -0.63
C ARG A 76 -10.34 6.20 -1.79
N SER A 77 -9.48 5.33 -2.32
CA SER A 77 -9.87 4.34 -3.33
C SER A 77 -10.71 3.22 -2.71
N TYR A 78 -11.49 2.53 -3.54
CA TYR A 78 -12.26 1.36 -3.16
C TYR A 78 -11.88 0.17 -4.04
N PHE A 79 -11.42 -0.93 -3.42
CA PHE A 79 -10.98 -2.13 -4.15
C PHE A 79 -12.08 -3.19 -4.33
N GLY A 80 -13.12 -3.15 -3.50
CA GLY A 80 -14.20 -4.15 -3.50
C GLY A 80 -13.84 -5.47 -2.82
N ASP A 81 -14.85 -6.30 -2.53
CA ASP A 81 -14.76 -7.39 -1.54
C ASP A 81 -13.95 -8.64 -1.97
N GLY A 82 -13.30 -8.62 -3.13
CA GLY A 82 -12.38 -9.70 -3.51
C GLY A 82 -10.96 -9.38 -3.05
N GLY A 83 -10.10 -10.39 -2.95
CA GLY A 83 -8.70 -10.18 -2.52
C GLY A 83 -7.94 -9.17 -3.37
N VAL A 84 -6.90 -8.56 -2.82
CA VAL A 84 -6.03 -7.59 -3.48
C VAL A 84 -4.58 -7.98 -3.24
N ASN A 85 -3.80 -8.10 -4.31
CA ASN A 85 -2.44 -8.65 -4.24
C ASN A 85 -1.44 -7.68 -4.82
N PHE A 86 -0.58 -7.14 -3.97
CA PHE A 86 0.56 -6.27 -4.28
C PHE A 86 1.90 -6.98 -4.12
N THR A 87 1.94 -8.32 -4.10
CA THR A 87 3.18 -9.06 -3.90
C THR A 87 4.26 -8.63 -4.90
N PHE A 88 5.48 -8.39 -4.44
CA PHE A 88 6.60 -7.91 -5.27
C PHE A 88 6.37 -6.57 -6.00
N ALA A 89 5.30 -5.83 -5.72
CA ALA A 89 5.09 -4.50 -6.29
C ALA A 89 6.15 -3.51 -5.80
N ASN A 90 6.48 -2.51 -6.61
CA ASN A 90 7.44 -1.46 -6.27
C ASN A 90 6.83 -0.08 -6.47
N PHE A 91 6.65 0.66 -5.39
CA PHE A 91 5.98 1.97 -5.37
C PHE A 91 6.93 3.16 -5.48
N GLY A 92 8.22 2.94 -5.77
CA GLY A 92 9.18 4.02 -5.98
C GLY A 92 9.49 4.78 -4.69
N GLN A 93 9.15 6.07 -4.64
CA GLN A 93 9.48 6.92 -3.49
C GLN A 93 8.49 6.78 -2.34
N GLY A 94 7.26 6.37 -2.62
CA GLY A 94 6.25 6.19 -1.58
C GLY A 94 4.89 5.84 -2.12
N VAL A 95 4.04 5.35 -1.22
CA VAL A 95 2.64 5.05 -1.50
C VAL A 95 1.75 5.58 -0.39
N SER A 96 0.60 6.13 -0.78
CA SER A 96 -0.46 6.51 0.16
C SER A 96 -1.73 5.72 -0.13
N PHE A 97 -2.21 5.00 0.87
CA PHE A 97 -3.52 4.36 0.93
C PHE A 97 -4.45 5.09 1.91
N MET A 98 -4.16 6.35 2.24
CA MET A 98 -4.92 7.09 3.26
C MET A 98 -6.43 7.03 2.99
N GLY A 99 -7.19 6.47 3.94
CA GLY A 99 -8.64 6.32 3.85
C GLY A 99 -9.13 5.38 2.75
N ALA A 100 -8.26 4.55 2.17
CA ALA A 100 -8.65 3.54 1.19
C ALA A 100 -9.45 2.40 1.85
N ASN A 101 -10.26 1.70 1.06
CA ASN A 101 -11.06 0.56 1.50
C ASN A 101 -10.79 -0.65 0.61
N PHE A 102 -10.18 -1.69 1.19
CA PHE A 102 -9.80 -2.92 0.51
C PHE A 102 -10.93 -3.95 0.37
N GLY A 103 -12.09 -3.73 1.00
CA GLY A 103 -13.19 -4.69 1.05
C GLY A 103 -12.88 -5.88 1.98
N GLU A 104 -13.64 -6.97 1.84
CA GLU A 104 -13.57 -8.12 2.78
C GLU A 104 -12.57 -9.22 2.39
N GLY A 105 -11.86 -9.08 1.27
CA GLY A 105 -10.92 -10.08 0.78
C GLY A 105 -9.53 -9.95 1.41
N ASN A 106 -8.70 -10.98 1.24
CA ASN A 106 -7.30 -10.92 1.69
C ASN A 106 -6.52 -9.82 0.96
N VAL A 107 -5.63 -9.15 1.69
CA VAL A 107 -4.75 -8.09 1.17
C VAL A 107 -3.30 -8.51 1.36
N ASP A 108 -2.56 -8.67 0.25
CA ASP A 108 -1.19 -9.21 0.29
C ASP A 108 -0.16 -8.23 -0.27
N PHE A 109 0.69 -7.70 0.60
CA PHE A 109 1.86 -6.86 0.32
C PHE A 109 3.18 -7.63 0.50
N SER A 110 3.16 -8.96 0.53
CA SER A 110 4.39 -9.74 0.76
C SER A 110 5.47 -9.39 -0.26
N ASP A 111 6.70 -9.21 0.22
CA ASP A 111 7.85 -8.83 -0.62
C ASP A 111 7.70 -7.48 -1.38
N ALA A 112 6.67 -6.67 -1.11
CA ALA A 112 6.49 -5.36 -1.74
C ALA A 112 7.52 -4.32 -1.25
N GLN A 113 7.85 -3.36 -2.13
CA GLN A 113 8.66 -2.18 -1.82
C GLN A 113 7.74 -0.96 -1.79
N LEU A 114 7.28 -0.59 -0.59
CA LEU A 114 6.21 0.39 -0.36
C LEU A 114 6.66 1.85 -0.51
N GLY A 115 7.95 2.12 -0.36
CA GLY A 115 8.46 3.47 -0.56
C GLY A 115 9.91 3.62 -0.12
N ALA A 116 10.51 4.75 -0.47
CA ALA A 116 11.78 5.20 0.07
C ALA A 116 11.60 6.22 1.20
N TYR A 117 10.52 7.02 1.16
CA TYR A 117 10.33 8.19 2.02
C TYR A 117 8.92 8.35 2.62
N LEU A 118 7.90 7.66 2.12
CA LEU A 118 6.54 7.76 2.64
C LEU A 118 5.79 6.45 2.44
N THR A 119 5.21 5.90 3.51
CA THR A 119 4.22 4.82 3.42
C THR A 119 3.04 5.13 4.34
N GLU A 120 1.88 5.43 3.76
CA GLU A 120 0.68 5.81 4.52
C GLU A 120 -0.44 4.79 4.35
N PHE A 121 -0.93 4.27 5.47
CA PHE A 121 -2.13 3.47 5.62
C PHE A 121 -3.10 4.12 6.61
N ARG A 122 -2.92 5.40 6.93
CA ARG A 122 -3.77 6.12 7.87
C ARG A 122 -5.26 6.02 7.52
N SER A 123 -6.08 5.65 8.50
CA SER A 123 -7.54 5.46 8.35
C SER A 123 -7.95 4.47 7.26
N THR A 124 -7.06 3.57 6.84
CA THR A 124 -7.35 2.52 5.84
C THR A 124 -8.26 1.45 6.43
N ILE A 125 -9.17 0.92 5.64
CA ILE A 125 -10.01 -0.23 5.98
C ILE A 125 -9.51 -1.44 5.20
N PHE A 126 -8.92 -2.41 5.90
CA PHE A 126 -8.44 -3.66 5.30
C PHE A 126 -9.53 -4.75 5.21
N GLY A 127 -10.57 -4.67 6.04
CA GLY A 127 -11.69 -5.61 6.09
C GLY A 127 -11.39 -6.91 6.82
N LYS A 128 -12.25 -7.93 6.68
CA LYS A 128 -12.16 -9.19 7.45
C LYS A 128 -11.12 -10.20 6.96
N GLY A 129 -10.53 -9.99 5.78
CA GLY A 129 -9.54 -10.89 5.22
C GLY A 129 -8.19 -10.83 5.93
N GLU A 130 -7.30 -11.77 5.59
CA GLU A 130 -5.91 -11.73 6.07
C GLU A 130 -5.17 -10.52 5.47
N VAL A 131 -4.33 -9.87 6.26
CA VAL A 131 -3.50 -8.74 5.83
C VAL A 131 -2.03 -9.10 5.97
N ASN A 132 -1.33 -9.21 4.85
CA ASN A 132 0.01 -9.76 4.83
C ASN A 132 1.06 -8.76 4.36
N PHE A 133 1.99 -8.38 5.23
CA PHE A 133 3.16 -7.56 4.97
C PHE A 133 4.48 -8.36 5.12
N ASN A 134 4.43 -9.69 4.99
CA ASN A 134 5.60 -10.54 5.16
C ASN A 134 6.76 -10.09 4.25
N ARG A 135 7.92 -9.81 4.84
CA ARG A 135 9.13 -9.34 4.11
C ARG A 135 8.94 -8.03 3.32
N ALA A 136 7.84 -7.29 3.54
CA ALA A 136 7.62 -5.99 2.93
C ALA A 136 8.69 -4.98 3.39
N LYS A 137 9.00 -4.00 2.52
CA LYS A 137 10.00 -2.96 2.78
C LYS A 137 9.33 -1.58 2.74
N PHE A 138 9.27 -0.91 3.88
CA PHE A 138 8.65 0.42 4.04
C PHE A 138 9.59 1.59 3.73
N GLY A 139 10.89 1.33 3.62
CA GLY A 139 11.87 2.33 3.18
C GLY A 139 12.65 2.99 4.29
N LYS A 140 12.97 4.27 4.13
CA LYS A 140 13.68 5.11 5.10
C LYS A 140 12.81 6.28 5.59
N GLY A 141 11.54 6.29 5.23
CA GLY A 141 10.55 7.26 5.66
C GLY A 141 9.67 6.69 6.76
N ASP A 142 8.76 7.52 7.26
CA ASP A 142 7.79 7.11 8.27
C ASP A 142 6.78 6.12 7.68
N ALA A 143 6.30 5.20 8.51
CA ALA A 143 5.22 4.27 8.20
C ALA A 143 4.02 4.57 9.10
N ASP A 144 2.94 5.09 8.51
CA ASP A 144 1.76 5.55 9.26
C ASP A 144 0.58 4.61 9.07
N PHE A 145 0.21 3.88 10.10
CA PHE A 145 -0.98 3.04 10.22
C PHE A 145 -2.00 3.62 11.21
N SER A 146 -1.90 4.90 11.56
CA SER A 146 -2.78 5.52 12.54
C SER A 146 -4.24 5.41 12.11
N ASP A 147 -5.12 5.10 13.07
CA ASP A 147 -6.55 4.88 12.87
C ASP A 147 -6.91 3.80 11.81
N ALA A 148 -5.98 2.95 11.39
CA ALA A 148 -6.25 1.87 10.43
C ALA A 148 -7.13 0.76 11.06
N GLN A 149 -7.97 0.14 10.24
CA GLN A 149 -8.88 -0.95 10.63
C GLN A 149 -8.46 -2.24 9.94
N PHE A 150 -7.80 -3.14 10.67
CA PHE A 150 -7.27 -4.40 10.15
C PHE A 150 -8.29 -5.55 10.11
N GLY A 151 -9.39 -5.44 10.85
CA GLY A 151 -10.47 -6.43 10.88
C GLY A 151 -10.11 -7.76 11.56
N GLU A 152 -10.88 -8.80 11.28
CA GLU A 152 -10.88 -10.08 12.02
C GLU A 152 -9.78 -11.06 11.56
N GLY A 153 -9.17 -10.86 10.39
CA GLY A 153 -8.14 -11.74 9.84
C GLY A 153 -6.77 -11.58 10.49
N ASP A 154 -5.89 -12.56 10.28
CA ASP A 154 -4.50 -12.48 10.73
C ASP A 154 -3.76 -11.32 10.05
N VAL A 155 -2.94 -10.60 10.81
CA VAL A 155 -2.07 -9.52 10.32
C VAL A 155 -0.61 -9.93 10.45
N ASN A 156 0.10 -10.04 9.33
CA ASN A 156 1.43 -10.61 9.29
C ASN A 156 2.48 -9.57 8.89
N PHE A 157 3.28 -9.08 9.83
CA PHE A 157 4.45 -8.23 9.61
C PHE A 157 5.78 -8.99 9.74
N ARG A 158 5.77 -10.33 9.69
CA ARG A 158 6.96 -11.14 9.91
C ARG A 158 8.06 -10.80 8.89
N ILE A 159 9.26 -10.51 9.39
CA ILE A 159 10.43 -10.11 8.58
C ILE A 159 10.20 -8.79 7.79
N ALA A 160 9.15 -8.02 8.08
CA ALA A 160 8.98 -6.69 7.50
C ALA A 160 10.12 -5.77 7.93
N ASN A 161 10.55 -4.87 7.04
CA ASN A 161 11.56 -3.87 7.33
C ASN A 161 10.93 -2.48 7.27
N PHE A 162 10.67 -1.90 8.44
CA PHE A 162 10.05 -0.59 8.60
C PHE A 162 11.02 0.58 8.35
N GLY A 163 12.33 0.33 8.34
CA GLY A 163 13.33 1.37 8.13
C GLY A 163 13.88 1.95 9.42
N GLU A 164 14.38 3.19 9.36
CA GLU A 164 15.08 3.88 10.45
C GLU A 164 14.26 5.04 11.04
N ARG A 165 12.98 5.11 10.69
CA ARG A 165 12.05 6.20 10.97
C ARG A 165 10.86 5.69 11.76
N ASP A 166 9.97 6.61 12.10
CA ASP A 166 8.90 6.34 13.04
C ASP A 166 7.83 5.43 12.40
N VAL A 167 7.26 4.56 13.23
CA VAL A 167 6.15 3.68 12.86
C VAL A 167 4.98 3.98 13.78
N ASP A 168 3.88 4.45 13.22
CA ASP A 168 2.72 4.87 14.01
C ASP A 168 1.55 3.93 13.80
N PHE A 169 1.14 3.23 14.86
CA PHE A 169 -0.11 2.45 14.90
C PHE A 169 -1.19 3.15 15.72
N SER A 170 -1.01 4.38 16.17
CA SER A 170 -1.91 5.04 17.13
C SER A 170 -3.36 5.02 16.67
N GLY A 171 -4.26 4.57 17.54
CA GLY A 171 -5.69 4.43 17.25
C GLY A 171 -6.06 3.24 16.34
N ALA A 172 -5.09 2.48 15.82
CA ALA A 172 -5.36 1.32 14.99
C ALA A 172 -6.20 0.27 15.73
N GLN A 173 -7.08 -0.38 14.97
CA GLN A 173 -8.00 -1.41 15.43
C GLN A 173 -7.67 -2.74 14.75
N PHE A 174 -7.12 -3.66 15.52
CA PHE A 174 -6.97 -5.07 15.18
C PHE A 174 -8.16 -5.86 15.73
N GLY A 175 -8.51 -6.96 15.06
CA GLY A 175 -9.61 -7.85 15.47
C GLY A 175 -9.11 -9.12 16.16
N GLU A 176 -9.82 -10.23 15.93
CA GLU A 176 -9.56 -11.51 16.62
C GLU A 176 -8.36 -12.29 16.04
N GLY A 177 -7.89 -11.93 14.84
CA GLY A 177 -6.73 -12.54 14.20
C GLY A 177 -5.41 -12.18 14.89
N ASN A 178 -4.41 -13.03 14.72
CA ASN A 178 -3.09 -12.86 15.31
C ASN A 178 -2.32 -11.71 14.62
N VAL A 179 -1.49 -11.00 15.39
CA VAL A 179 -0.65 -9.91 14.85
C VAL A 179 0.83 -10.29 14.98
N ASP A 180 1.44 -10.74 13.89
CA ASP A 180 2.79 -11.30 13.92
C ASP A 180 3.86 -10.29 13.50
N PHE A 181 4.61 -9.76 14.47
CA PHE A 181 5.80 -8.91 14.24
C PHE A 181 7.12 -9.68 14.34
N ARG A 182 7.14 -11.01 14.36
CA ARG A 182 8.38 -11.78 14.57
C ARG A 182 9.43 -11.43 13.49
N ILE A 183 10.64 -11.11 13.95
CA ILE A 183 11.78 -10.76 13.07
C ILE A 183 11.54 -9.47 12.26
N ALA A 184 10.49 -8.69 12.56
CA ALA A 184 10.33 -7.35 11.99
C ALA A 184 11.47 -6.44 12.45
N ASN A 185 11.93 -5.56 11.56
CA ASN A 185 12.93 -4.54 11.87
C ASN A 185 12.27 -3.16 11.93
N PHE A 186 12.21 -2.58 13.13
CA PHE A 186 11.73 -1.21 13.37
C PHE A 186 12.85 -0.15 13.32
N GLY A 187 14.10 -0.58 13.14
CA GLY A 187 15.27 0.31 13.12
C GLY A 187 15.41 1.16 14.39
N LYS A 188 15.58 2.46 14.21
CA LYS A 188 15.91 3.42 15.28
C LYS A 188 14.83 4.47 15.57
N GLY A 189 13.78 4.51 14.76
CA GLY A 189 12.64 5.39 15.01
C GLY A 189 11.80 4.88 16.17
N ASP A 190 10.89 5.74 16.63
CA ASP A 190 9.95 5.37 17.67
C ASP A 190 8.79 4.54 17.07
N VAL A 191 8.24 3.63 17.87
CA VAL A 191 7.05 2.85 17.50
C VAL A 191 5.91 3.22 18.43
N TYR A 192 4.85 3.80 17.88
CA TYR A 192 3.73 4.34 18.63
C TYR A 192 2.54 3.38 18.60
N PHE A 193 2.05 3.02 19.79
CA PHE A 193 0.85 2.20 19.99
C PHE A 193 -0.20 2.93 20.85
N CYS A 194 -0.29 4.24 20.72
CA CYS A 194 -1.20 5.04 21.55
C CYS A 194 -2.66 4.69 21.21
N ASN A 195 -3.46 4.30 22.20
CA ASN A 195 -4.87 3.93 22.02
C ASN A 195 -5.11 2.80 20.98
N VAL A 196 -4.14 1.90 20.81
CA VAL A 196 -4.31 0.74 19.94
C VAL A 196 -5.19 -0.31 20.60
N ASN A 197 -6.11 -0.88 19.82
CA ASN A 197 -6.84 -2.06 20.20
C ASN A 197 -6.26 -3.26 19.45
N PHE A 198 -5.59 -4.16 20.17
CA PHE A 198 -5.02 -5.38 19.58
C PHE A 198 -6.03 -6.52 19.42
N GLY A 199 -7.26 -6.35 19.90
CA GLY A 199 -8.27 -7.42 19.91
C GLY A 199 -7.86 -8.61 20.77
N ASP A 200 -8.31 -9.80 20.36
CA ASP A 200 -8.13 -11.06 21.11
C ASP A 200 -7.00 -11.95 20.54
N GLY A 201 -6.32 -11.49 19.48
CA GLY A 201 -5.21 -12.21 18.84
C GLY A 201 -3.94 -12.30 19.69
N TYR A 202 -3.07 -13.26 19.35
CA TYR A 202 -1.81 -13.55 20.06
C TYR A 202 -0.56 -13.02 19.36
#